data_AF-A0A1R1YUP8-F1
#
_entry.id   AF-A0A1R1YUP8-F1
#
_cell.length_a   1.000
_cell.length_b   1.000
_cell.length_c   1.000
_cell.angle_alpha   90.00
_cell.angle_beta   90.00
_cell.angle_gamma   90.00
#
_symmetry.space_group_name_H-M   'P 1'
#
loop_
_entity.id
_entity.type
_entity.pdbx_description
1 polymer ?
#
loop_
_entity_poly.entity_id
_entity_poly.type
_entity_poly.pdbx_seq_one_letter_code
_entity_poly.pdbx_strand_id
1 'polypeptide(L)'
;MPKIGVALALLGASSSALAATPQPYSWGRPGASREAFDGGSRACMLQAARRDVAGDGATQRYVRGARVLDREANTPPTVPTDDIFAQSERQVLLRRMYSPDKQVDALQATLQGEVDQCLVRSGYVRFALTREQARMLKRYPPGTEQRRTYLYALGSDARIVEAQKVTD
;
A
#
# COMPACT_ATOMS: atom_id res chain seq x y z
N MET A 1 32.64 -61.03 -18.94
CA MET A 1 32.33 -59.92 -18.01
C MET A 1 33.42 -58.88 -18.16
N PRO A 2 33.09 -57.68 -18.65
CA PRO A 2 32.93 -56.52 -17.76
C PRO A 2 31.68 -55.68 -18.08
N LYS A 3 31.18 -54.98 -17.06
CA LYS A 3 30.00 -54.10 -17.09
C LYS A 3 30.47 -52.67 -17.39
N ILE A 4 30.00 -52.08 -18.50
CA ILE A 4 30.21 -50.66 -18.80
C ILE A 4 29.01 -49.91 -18.20
N GLY A 5 29.26 -49.18 -17.11
CA GLY A 5 28.27 -48.31 -16.47
C GLY A 5 28.20 -46.97 -17.21
N VAL A 6 27.03 -46.65 -17.73
CA VAL A 6 26.72 -45.32 -18.27
C VAL A 6 26.26 -44.44 -17.10
N ALA A 7 27.08 -43.46 -16.72
CA ALA A 7 26.71 -42.43 -15.76
C ALA A 7 26.00 -41.28 -16.50
N LEU A 8 24.68 -41.18 -16.29
CA LEU A 8 23.84 -40.10 -16.83
C LEU A 8 23.92 -38.89 -15.89
N ALA A 9 24.70 -37.88 -16.26
CA ALA A 9 24.78 -36.61 -15.53
C ALA A 9 23.55 -35.75 -15.85
N LEU A 10 22.57 -35.75 -14.94
CA LEU A 10 21.45 -34.81 -14.93
C LEU A 10 21.93 -33.44 -14.43
N LEU A 11 22.27 -32.55 -15.37
CA LEU A 11 22.45 -31.13 -15.11
C LEU A 11 21.07 -30.50 -14.87
N GLY A 12 20.70 -30.35 -13.60
CA GLY A 12 19.54 -29.58 -13.17
C GLY A 12 19.73 -28.10 -13.51
N ALA A 13 18.95 -27.60 -14.45
CA ALA A 13 18.82 -26.17 -14.71
C ALA A 13 18.10 -25.52 -13.52
N SER A 14 18.86 -24.88 -12.64
CA SER A 14 18.32 -24.00 -11.61
C SER A 14 17.74 -22.74 -12.27
N SER A 15 16.47 -22.78 -12.62
CA SER A 15 15.71 -21.58 -12.99
C SER A 15 15.54 -20.71 -11.75
N SER A 16 16.43 -19.74 -11.56
CA SER A 16 16.22 -18.65 -10.62
C SER A 16 14.97 -17.88 -11.04
N ALA A 17 13.85 -18.12 -10.35
CA ALA A 17 12.66 -17.31 -10.50
C ALA A 17 12.96 -15.90 -9.99
N LEU A 18 13.30 -15.00 -10.91
CA LEU A 18 13.31 -13.56 -10.65
C LEU A 18 11.89 -13.17 -10.26
N ALA A 19 11.69 -12.78 -8.99
CA ALA A 19 10.41 -12.26 -8.53
C ALA A 19 10.03 -11.04 -9.40
N ALA A 20 8.98 -11.19 -10.20
CA ALA A 20 8.47 -10.10 -11.02
C ALA A 20 8.03 -8.96 -10.11
N THR A 21 8.47 -7.73 -10.39
CA THR A 21 7.98 -6.54 -9.69
C THR A 21 6.45 -6.49 -9.74
N PRO A 22 5.76 -6.21 -8.61
CA PRO A 22 4.30 -6.13 -8.58
C PRO A 22 3.80 -5.18 -9.66
N GLN A 23 2.93 -5.67 -10.54
CA GLN A 23 2.37 -4.85 -11.59
C GLN A 23 1.40 -3.83 -10.95
N PRO A 24 1.54 -2.52 -11.23
CA PRO A 24 0.63 -1.53 -10.68
C PRO A 24 -0.79 -1.82 -11.17
N TYR A 25 -1.77 -1.82 -10.27
CA TYR A 25 -3.18 -2.02 -10.59
C TYR A 25 -3.99 -0.75 -10.41
N SER A 26 -5.20 -0.76 -10.96
CA SER A 26 -6.24 0.22 -10.68
C SER A 26 -7.59 -0.48 -10.51
N TRP A 27 -8.62 0.31 -10.23
CA TRP A 27 -9.99 -0.14 -10.04
C TRP A 27 -10.85 0.28 -11.23
N GLY A 28 -11.49 -0.69 -11.85
CA GLY A 28 -12.41 -0.50 -12.98
C GLY A 28 -13.84 -0.81 -12.58
N ARG A 29 -14.81 -0.17 -13.24
CA ARG A 29 -16.23 -0.52 -13.17
C ARG A 29 -16.74 -0.60 -14.62
N PRO A 30 -16.64 -1.78 -15.26
CA PRO A 30 -16.98 -1.97 -16.67
C PRO A 30 -18.36 -1.42 -17.03
N GLY A 31 -18.43 -0.60 -18.09
CA GLY A 31 -19.67 -0.04 -18.62
C GLY A 31 -20.32 1.05 -17.75
N ALA A 32 -19.71 1.47 -16.65
CA ALA A 32 -20.26 2.53 -15.81
C ALA A 32 -20.19 3.90 -16.48
N SER A 33 -21.21 4.73 -16.27
CA SER A 33 -21.14 6.16 -16.58
C SER A 33 -20.08 6.85 -15.72
N ARG A 34 -19.60 8.02 -16.18
CA ARG A 34 -18.64 8.84 -15.42
C ARG A 34 -19.12 9.15 -14.02
N GLU A 35 -20.40 9.50 -13.88
CA GLU A 35 -21.01 9.80 -12.59
C GLU A 35 -21.02 8.58 -11.66
N ALA A 36 -21.38 7.39 -12.16
CA ALA A 36 -21.41 6.17 -11.37
C ALA A 36 -19.99 5.70 -10.97
N PHE A 37 -18.99 5.95 -11.82
CA PHE A 37 -17.58 5.63 -11.58
C PHE A 37 -16.95 6.58 -10.55
N ASP A 38 -17.06 7.89 -10.75
CA ASP A 38 -16.48 8.87 -9.82
C ASP A 38 -17.26 8.91 -8.49
N GLY A 39 -18.59 8.80 -8.56
CA GLY A 39 -19.47 8.81 -7.41
C GLY A 39 -19.26 7.60 -6.49
N GLY A 40 -19.22 6.39 -7.05
CA GLY A 40 -19.04 5.16 -6.28
C GLY A 40 -17.65 5.08 -5.62
N SER A 41 -16.59 5.39 -6.37
CA SER A 41 -15.22 5.43 -5.82
C SER A 41 -15.08 6.45 -4.70
N ARG A 42 -15.61 7.67 -4.89
CA ARG A 42 -15.61 8.72 -3.86
C ARG A 42 -16.40 8.31 -2.62
N ALA A 43 -17.55 7.65 -2.78
CA ALA A 43 -18.35 7.18 -1.66
C ALA A 43 -17.57 6.18 -0.79
N CYS A 44 -16.87 5.22 -1.41
CA CYS A 44 -16.02 4.26 -0.69
C CYS A 44 -14.87 4.94 0.06
N MET A 45 -14.20 5.91 -0.57
CA MET A 45 -13.14 6.69 0.11
C MET A 45 -13.68 7.47 1.31
N LEU A 46 -14.84 8.13 1.16
CA LEU A 46 -15.46 8.89 2.24
C LEU A 46 -15.94 8.01 3.38
N GLN A 47 -16.38 6.78 3.10
CA GLN A 47 -16.75 5.82 4.12
C GLN A 47 -15.56 5.49 5.03
N ALA A 48 -14.41 5.11 4.44
CA ALA A 48 -13.20 4.82 5.21
C ALA A 48 -12.67 6.07 5.93
N ALA A 49 -12.72 7.24 5.30
CA ALA A 49 -12.27 8.49 5.91
C ALA A 49 -13.10 8.94 7.13
N ARG A 50 -14.37 8.52 7.22
CA ARG A 50 -15.28 8.85 8.33
C ARG A 50 -15.25 7.83 9.47
N ARG A 51 -14.54 6.71 9.28
CA ARG A 51 -14.42 5.67 10.29
C ARG A 51 -13.74 6.24 11.55
N ASP A 52 -14.28 5.89 12.72
CA ASP A 52 -13.57 6.11 13.98
C ASP A 52 -12.39 5.13 14.10
N VAL A 53 -11.19 5.69 14.23
CA VAL A 53 -9.94 4.92 14.33
C VAL A 53 -9.39 4.85 15.76
N ALA A 54 -10.07 5.44 16.75
CA ALA A 54 -9.59 5.46 18.14
C ALA A 54 -9.51 4.05 18.74
N GLY A 55 -10.36 3.13 18.28
CA GLY A 55 -10.36 1.73 18.67
C GLY A 55 -9.26 0.89 18.02
N ASP A 56 -8.59 1.37 16.97
CA ASP A 56 -7.57 0.60 16.26
C ASP A 56 -6.31 0.42 17.10
N GLY A 57 -5.82 -0.82 17.18
CA GLY A 57 -4.59 -1.11 17.91
C GLY A 57 -3.38 -0.33 17.38
N ALA A 58 -3.32 -0.06 16.07
CA ALA A 58 -2.29 0.77 15.47
C ALA A 58 -2.36 2.23 15.96
N THR A 59 -3.54 2.83 15.93
CA THR A 59 -3.79 4.18 16.46
C THR A 59 -3.43 4.28 17.93
N GLN A 60 -3.87 3.32 18.75
CA GLN A 60 -3.59 3.32 20.19
C GLN A 60 -2.08 3.22 20.48
N ARG A 61 -1.35 2.39 19.73
CA ARG A 61 0.12 2.28 19.85
C ARG A 61 0.81 3.57 19.42
N TYR A 62 0.36 4.18 18.32
CA TYR A 62 0.87 5.47 17.87
C TYR A 62 0.68 6.55 18.93
N VAL A 63 -0.56 6.73 19.42
CA VAL A 63 -0.88 7.74 20.44
C VAL A 63 -0.07 7.53 21.72
N ARG A 64 0.10 6.27 22.16
CA ARG A 64 0.95 5.95 23.31
C ARG A 64 2.40 6.36 23.08
N GLY A 65 2.98 5.99 21.95
CA GLY A 65 4.35 6.35 21.60
C GLY A 65 4.55 7.85 21.47
N ALA A 66 3.61 8.55 20.82
CA ALA A 66 3.63 10.01 20.68
C ALA A 66 3.64 10.72 22.04
N ARG A 67 2.80 10.28 22.99
CA ARG A 67 2.79 10.84 24.36
C ARG A 67 4.11 10.63 25.11
N VAL A 68 4.76 9.49 24.90
CA VAL A 68 6.05 9.19 25.55
C VAL A 68 7.18 10.02 24.93
N LEU A 69 7.21 10.13 23.61
CA LEU A 69 8.17 10.96 22.89
C LEU A 69 8.01 12.45 23.23
N ASP A 70 6.78 12.93 23.29
CA ASP A 70 6.47 14.32 23.67
C ASP A 70 6.90 14.61 25.11
N ARG A 71 6.63 13.69 26.04
CA ARG A 71 7.12 13.81 27.42
C ARG A 71 8.64 13.87 27.46
N GLU A 72 9.34 12.99 26.76
CA GLU A 72 10.81 12.97 26.73
C GLU A 72 11.39 14.28 26.15
N ALA A 73 10.78 14.81 25.09
CA ALA A 73 11.22 16.06 24.48
C ALA A 73 11.06 17.27 25.41
N ASN A 74 10.07 17.23 26.31
CA ASN A 74 9.75 18.33 27.23
C ASN A 74 10.26 18.10 28.67
N THR A 75 10.95 16.98 28.95
CA THR A 75 11.49 16.71 30.28
C THR A 75 12.78 17.52 30.46
N PRO A 76 12.89 18.38 31.49
CA PRO A 76 14.13 19.09 31.78
C PRO A 76 15.27 18.10 32.13
N PRO A 77 16.54 18.46 31.89
CA PRO A 77 17.67 17.65 32.31
C PRO A 77 17.57 17.36 33.80
N THR A 78 17.58 16.07 34.17
CA THR A 78 17.44 15.66 35.57
C THR A 78 18.77 15.65 36.33
N VAL A 79 19.89 15.60 35.59
CA VAL A 79 21.25 15.71 36.11
C VAL A 79 22.07 16.68 35.26
N PRO A 80 23.06 17.40 35.84
CA PRO A 80 23.91 18.35 35.10
C PRO A 80 24.73 17.74 33.95
N THR A 81 24.83 16.40 33.91
CA THR A 81 25.59 15.62 32.91
C THR A 81 24.73 15.01 31.82
N ASP A 82 23.40 15.19 31.84
CA ASP A 82 22.56 14.88 30.68
C ASP A 82 22.92 15.89 29.58
N ASP A 83 23.95 15.58 28.81
CA ASP A 83 24.27 16.37 27.63
C ASP A 83 23.25 16.10 26.52
N ILE A 84 23.29 16.94 25.50
CA ILE A 84 22.38 16.85 24.35
C ILE A 84 22.47 15.49 23.62
N PHE A 85 23.59 14.77 23.75
CA PHE A 85 23.78 13.46 23.12
C PHE A 85 23.02 12.37 23.87
N ALA A 86 23.08 12.32 25.21
CA ALA A 86 22.32 11.36 26.01
C ALA A 86 20.80 11.50 25.78
N GLN A 87 20.29 12.74 25.69
CA GLN A 87 18.90 13.00 25.35
C GLN A 87 18.55 12.54 23.93
N SER A 88 19.43 12.82 22.96
CA SER A 88 19.25 12.40 21.56
C SER A 88 19.21 10.87 21.42
N GLU A 89 20.12 10.15 22.09
CA GLU A 89 20.15 8.68 22.08
C GLU A 89 18.86 8.09 22.64
N ARG A 90 18.35 8.61 23.75
CA ARG A 90 17.08 8.16 24.33
C ARG A 90 15.91 8.38 23.38
N GLN A 91 15.85 9.54 22.72
CA GLN A 91 14.81 9.79 21.70
C GLN A 91 14.89 8.82 20.52
N VAL A 92 16.08 8.48 20.04
CA VAL A 92 16.26 7.49 18.97
C VAL A 92 15.77 6.11 19.41
N LEU A 93 16.10 5.68 20.63
CA LEU A 93 15.66 4.40 21.17
C LEU A 93 14.14 4.33 21.32
N LEU A 94 13.51 5.40 21.84
CA LEU A 94 12.06 5.49 21.97
C LEU A 94 11.37 5.49 20.59
N ARG A 95 11.87 6.23 19.61
CA ARG A 95 11.33 6.20 18.23
C ARG A 95 11.41 4.82 17.61
N ARG A 96 12.53 4.09 17.81
CA ARG A 96 12.67 2.70 17.34
C ARG A 96 11.68 1.78 18.03
N MET A 97 11.55 1.87 19.35
CA MET A 97 10.67 1.03 20.15
C MET A 97 9.19 1.20 19.75
N TYR A 98 8.72 2.44 19.60
CA TYR A 98 7.32 2.70 19.25
C TYR A 98 7.04 2.62 17.76
N SER A 99 8.05 2.82 16.90
CA SER A 99 7.94 2.73 15.44
C SER A 99 6.71 3.48 14.89
N PRO A 100 6.57 4.80 15.11
CA PRO A 100 5.37 5.56 14.78
C PRO A 100 4.96 5.41 13.31
N ASP A 101 5.93 5.48 12.40
CA ASP A 101 5.69 5.35 10.95
C ASP A 101 5.04 4.01 10.60
N LYS A 102 5.52 2.90 11.21
CA LYS A 102 4.90 1.57 11.02
C LYS A 102 3.47 1.51 11.53
N GLN A 103 3.13 2.25 12.58
CA GLN A 103 1.74 2.30 13.07
C GLN A 103 0.84 3.09 12.12
N VAL A 104 1.36 4.17 11.51
CA VAL A 104 0.65 4.91 10.46
C VAL A 104 0.44 4.02 9.24
N ASP A 105 1.47 3.32 8.77
CA ASP A 105 1.38 2.40 7.63
C ASP A 105 0.37 1.27 7.89
N ALA A 106 0.36 0.71 9.11
CA ALA A 106 -0.61 -0.31 9.50
C ALA A 106 -2.04 0.22 9.49
N LEU A 107 -2.27 1.44 9.98
CA LEU A 107 -3.60 2.07 9.93
C LEU A 107 -4.03 2.36 8.48
N GLN A 108 -3.12 2.87 7.65
CA GLN A 108 -3.38 3.11 6.22
C GLN A 108 -3.74 1.81 5.50
N ALA A 109 -3.05 0.70 5.79
CA ALA A 109 -3.37 -0.60 5.21
C ALA A 109 -4.78 -1.08 5.59
N THR A 110 -5.19 -0.90 6.86
CA THR A 110 -6.56 -1.21 7.31
C THR A 110 -7.58 -0.38 6.53
N LEU A 111 -7.40 0.94 6.47
CA LEU A 111 -8.32 1.84 5.77
C LEU A 111 -8.38 1.53 4.26
N GLN A 112 -7.23 1.23 3.64
CA GLN A 112 -7.17 0.82 2.24
C GLN A 112 -7.93 -0.49 2.02
N GLY A 113 -7.81 -1.46 2.93
CA GLY A 113 -8.57 -2.70 2.86
C GLY A 113 -10.09 -2.48 2.92
N GLU A 114 -10.56 -1.53 3.72
CA GLU A 114 -11.99 -1.17 3.77
C GLU A 114 -12.47 -0.52 2.47
N VAL A 115 -11.66 0.38 1.89
CA VAL A 115 -11.93 0.98 0.58
C VAL A 115 -12.03 -0.13 -0.47
N ASP A 116 -11.04 -1.02 -0.51
CA ASP A 116 -10.98 -2.11 -1.49
C ASP A 116 -12.21 -3.03 -1.38
N GLN A 117 -12.61 -3.40 -0.17
CA GLN A 117 -13.83 -4.18 0.06
C GLN A 117 -15.10 -3.43 -0.37
N CYS A 118 -15.19 -2.14 -0.10
CA CYS A 118 -16.31 -1.31 -0.54
C CYS A 118 -16.38 -1.24 -2.08
N LEU A 119 -15.23 -1.07 -2.74
CA LEU A 119 -15.13 -1.03 -4.19
C LEU A 119 -15.61 -2.36 -4.79
N VAL A 120 -15.16 -3.51 -4.28
CA VAL A 120 -15.63 -4.84 -4.72
C VAL A 120 -17.14 -4.96 -4.57
N ARG A 121 -17.70 -4.65 -3.39
CA ARG A 121 -19.15 -4.70 -3.17
C ARG A 121 -19.93 -3.73 -4.07
N SER A 122 -19.32 -2.64 -4.49
CA SER A 122 -19.89 -1.64 -5.39
C SER A 122 -19.75 -2.01 -6.88
N GLY A 123 -19.23 -3.20 -7.18
CA GLY A 123 -19.08 -3.73 -8.53
C GLY A 123 -17.81 -3.26 -9.25
N TYR A 124 -16.83 -2.73 -8.51
CA TYR A 124 -15.51 -2.48 -9.07
C TYR A 124 -14.68 -3.76 -9.05
N VAL A 125 -13.76 -3.86 -10.00
CA VAL A 125 -12.81 -4.96 -10.13
C VAL A 125 -11.40 -4.40 -10.25
N ARG A 126 -10.42 -5.13 -9.70
CA ARG A 126 -9.01 -4.81 -9.92
C ARG A 126 -8.60 -5.22 -11.32
N PHE A 127 -7.85 -4.35 -11.98
CA PHE A 127 -7.19 -4.65 -13.24
C PHE A 127 -5.75 -4.12 -13.22
N ALA A 128 -4.83 -4.89 -13.79
CA ALA A 128 -3.41 -4.58 -13.83
C ALA A 128 -3.11 -3.61 -14.98
N LEU A 129 -2.51 -2.46 -14.68
CA LEU A 129 -2.12 -1.49 -15.69
C LEU A 129 -0.97 -2.04 -16.52
N THR A 130 -1.05 -1.91 -17.85
CA THR A 130 0.10 -2.15 -18.72
C THR A 130 1.24 -1.19 -18.38
N ARG A 131 2.48 -1.54 -18.78
CA ARG A 131 3.63 -0.66 -18.56
C ARG A 131 3.43 0.73 -19.16
N GLU A 132 2.79 0.80 -20.31
CA GLU A 132 2.48 2.06 -20.99
C GLU A 132 1.41 2.86 -20.21
N GLN A 133 0.32 2.20 -19.80
CA GLN A 133 -0.72 2.86 -19.01
C GLN A 133 -0.17 3.39 -17.68
N ALA A 134 0.66 2.61 -17.00
CA ALA A 134 1.31 3.02 -15.75
C ALA A 134 2.25 4.21 -15.97
N ARG A 135 3.02 4.24 -17.06
CA ARG A 135 3.88 5.37 -17.42
C ARG A 135 3.06 6.63 -17.74
N MET A 136 1.96 6.48 -18.48
CA MET A 136 1.08 7.60 -18.81
C MET A 136 0.43 8.16 -17.56
N LEU A 137 -0.10 7.28 -16.70
CA LEU A 137 -0.71 7.65 -15.42
C LEU A 137 0.29 8.42 -14.54
N LYS A 138 1.58 8.05 -14.52
CA LYS A 138 2.61 8.80 -13.77
C LYS A 138 2.82 10.24 -14.26
N ARG A 139 2.49 10.56 -15.51
CA ARG A 139 2.60 11.92 -16.06
C ARG A 139 1.46 12.82 -15.61
N TYR A 140 0.34 12.26 -15.15
CA TYR A 140 -0.80 13.02 -14.65
C TYR A 140 -0.74 13.15 -13.12
N PRO A 141 -0.52 14.35 -12.56
CA PRO A 141 -0.41 14.52 -11.12
C PRO A 141 -1.67 14.04 -10.37
N PRO A 142 -1.53 13.50 -9.15
CA PRO A 142 -2.66 13.14 -8.31
C PRO A 142 -3.68 14.27 -8.16
N GLY A 143 -4.97 13.94 -8.19
CA GLY A 143 -6.06 14.91 -8.03
C GLY A 143 -6.42 15.74 -9.28
N THR A 144 -5.66 15.66 -10.36
CA THR A 144 -5.96 16.41 -11.60
C THR A 144 -7.12 15.81 -12.40
N GLU A 145 -7.84 16.67 -13.14
CA GLU A 145 -8.94 16.21 -14.01
C GLU A 145 -8.46 15.30 -15.13
N GLN A 146 -7.26 15.55 -15.66
CA GLN A 146 -6.64 14.70 -16.67
C GLN A 146 -6.41 13.29 -16.14
N ARG A 147 -5.90 13.15 -14.90
CA ARG A 147 -5.72 11.85 -14.25
C ARG A 147 -7.06 11.14 -14.07
N ARG A 148 -8.09 11.85 -13.59
CA ARG A 148 -9.44 11.29 -13.39
C ARG A 148 -10.04 10.80 -14.71
N THR A 149 -9.96 11.62 -15.75
CA THR A 149 -10.46 11.28 -17.08
C THR A 149 -9.73 10.07 -17.66
N TYR A 150 -8.40 10.00 -17.49
CA TYR A 150 -7.62 8.85 -17.94
C TYR A 150 -7.99 7.57 -17.21
N LEU A 151 -8.10 7.62 -15.88
CA LEU A 151 -8.50 6.46 -15.08
C LEU A 151 -9.93 6.00 -15.41
N TYR A 152 -10.86 6.94 -15.64
CA TYR A 152 -12.21 6.63 -16.10
C TYR A 152 -12.19 5.95 -17.47
N ALA A 153 -11.43 6.46 -18.44
CA ALA A 153 -11.34 5.88 -19.78
C ALA A 153 -10.83 4.43 -19.74
N LEU A 154 -9.86 4.14 -18.87
CA LEU A 154 -9.37 2.77 -18.67
C LEU A 154 -10.38 1.90 -17.90
N GLY A 155 -10.90 2.42 -16.79
CA GLY A 155 -11.71 1.66 -15.84
C GLY A 155 -13.16 1.45 -16.26
N SER A 156 -13.67 2.20 -17.25
CA SER A 156 -15.03 2.03 -17.77
C SER A 156 -15.10 1.18 -19.04
N ASP A 157 -14.01 1.05 -19.82
CA ASP A 157 -13.98 0.15 -20.99
C ASP A 157 -13.92 -1.32 -20.53
N ALA A 158 -15.03 -2.03 -20.71
CA ALA A 158 -15.15 -3.44 -20.32
C ALA A 158 -14.08 -4.32 -20.97
N ARG A 159 -13.65 -4.04 -22.20
CA ARG A 159 -12.63 -4.84 -22.89
C ARG A 159 -11.26 -4.69 -22.21
N ILE A 160 -10.91 -3.47 -21.79
CA ILE A 160 -9.66 -3.20 -21.09
C ILE A 160 -9.68 -3.92 -19.74
N VAL A 161 -10.75 -3.71 -18.97
CA VAL A 161 -10.86 -4.22 -17.61
C VAL A 161 -10.89 -5.75 -17.57
N GLU A 162 -11.66 -6.40 -18.44
CA GLU A 162 -11.71 -7.87 -18.49
C GLU A 162 -10.40 -8.48 -18.98
N ALA A 163 -9.74 -7.89 -19.99
CA ALA A 163 -8.45 -8.38 -20.49
C ALA A 163 -7.31 -8.22 -19.47
N GLN A 164 -7.42 -7.26 -18.55
CA GLN A 164 -6.39 -6.90 -17.58
C GLN A 164 -6.76 -7.29 -16.15
N LYS A 165 -7.86 -8.02 -15.96
CA LYS A 165 -8.40 -8.36 -14.64
C LYS A 165 -7.36 -9.11 -13.81
N VAL A 166 -7.19 -8.67 -12.56
CA VAL A 166 -6.38 -9.41 -11.60
C VAL A 166 -7.20 -10.60 -11.12
N THR A 167 -6.65 -11.81 -11.28
CA THR A 167 -7.19 -13.01 -10.66
C THR A 167 -6.48 -13.16 -9.32
N ASP A 168 -7.27 -13.16 -8.23
CA ASP A 168 -6.78 -13.43 -6.89
C ASP A 168 -6.43 -14.92 -6.72
#